data_AF-A0A6H0SL47-F1
#
_entry.id   AF-A0A6H0SL47-F1
#
_cell.length_a   1.000
_cell.length_b   1.000
_cell.length_c   1.000
_cell.angle_alpha   90.00
_cell.angle_beta   90.00
_cell.angle_gamma   90.00
#
_symmetry.space_group_name_H-M   'P 1'
#
loop_
_entity.id
_entity.type
_entity.pdbx_description
1 polymer ?
#
loop_
_entity_poly.entity_id
_entity_poly.type
_entity_poly.pdbx_seq_one_letter_code
_entity_poly.pdbx_strand_id
1 'polypeptide(L)' 'MDGLDAVREWILAIPETRTVQFLSVLTHGAEGSADGQSYDANNSVTRFSHVLRFASAGKTAKIKQIRSYFVKQ' A
#
# COMPACT_ATOMS: atom_id res chain seq x y z
N MET A 1 -9.70 -18.27 -2.63
CA MET A 1 -8.71 -17.49 -1.85
C MET A 1 -9.41 -16.26 -1.33
N ASP A 2 -9.42 -16.04 -0.02
CA ASP A 2 -9.86 -14.77 0.55
C ASP A 2 -8.85 -13.68 0.15
N GLY A 3 -9.30 -12.42 0.10
CA GLY A 3 -8.45 -11.28 -0.25
C GLY A 3 -7.26 -11.12 0.71
N LEU A 4 -7.42 -11.50 1.98
CA LEU A 4 -6.35 -11.46 2.96
C LEU A 4 -5.23 -12.45 2.65
N ASP A 5 -5.57 -13.69 2.28
CA ASP A 5 -4.58 -14.72 1.94
C ASP A 5 -3.81 -14.33 0.68
N ALA A 6 -4.50 -13.81 -0.34
CA ALA A 6 -3.86 -13.35 -1.56
C ALA A 6 -2.86 -12.20 -1.31
N VAL A 7 -3.20 -11.26 -0.42
CA VAL A 7 -2.29 -10.19 0.00
C VAL A 7 -1.09 -10.74 0.76
N ARG A 8 -1.32 -11.71 1.66
CA ARG A 8 -0.23 -12.34 2.43
C ARG A 8 0.76 -13.06 1.53
N GLU A 9 0.27 -13.88 0.61
CA GLU A 9 1.13 -14.60 -0.34
C GLU A 9 1.93 -13.63 -1.22
N TRP A 10 1.31 -12.53 -1.65
CA TRP A 10 2.02 -11.48 -2.39
C TRP A 10 3.15 -10.83 -1.56
N ILE A 11 2.91 -10.53 -0.28
CA ILE A 11 3.94 -9.97 0.63
C ILE A 11 5.08 -10.97 0.84
N LEU A 12 4.80 -12.27 0.93
CA LEU A 12 5.82 -13.30 1.09
C LEU A 12 6.65 -13.52 -0.19
N ALA A 13 6.10 -13.18 -1.36
CA ALA A 13 6.77 -13.34 -2.65
C ALA A 13 7.64 -12.14 -3.05
N ILE A 14 7.53 -11.00 -2.37
CA ILE A 14 8.33 -9.80 -2.67
C ILE A 14 9.67 -9.81 -1.91
N PRO A 15 10.74 -9.24 -2.49
CA PRO A 15 12.01 -9.07 -1.78
C PRO A 15 11.87 -8.27 -0.49
N GLU A 16 12.75 -8.55 0.47
CA GLU A 16 12.78 -7.85 1.75
C GLU A 16 12.95 -6.33 1.53
N THR A 17 12.05 -5.56 2.14
CA THR A 17 12.13 -4.11 2.21
C THR A 17 12.74 -3.71 3.54
N ARG A 18 13.83 -2.94 3.50
CA ARG A 18 14.59 -2.56 4.69
C ARG A 18 14.00 -1.32 5.37
N THR A 19 13.59 -0.33 4.58
CA THR A 19 12.95 0.88 5.07
C THR A 19 11.79 1.28 4.18
N VAL A 20 10.76 1.88 4.80
CA VAL A 20 9.61 2.46 4.12
C VAL A 20 9.46 3.89 4.63
N GLN A 21 9.37 4.84 3.70
CA GLN A 21 9.07 6.22 3.99
C GLN A 21 7.73 6.59 3.36
N PHE A 22 6.77 7.00 4.19
CA PHE A 22 5.54 7.64 3.73
C PHE A 22 5.79 9.13 3.52
N LEU A 23 5.35 9.65 2.37
CA LEU A 23 5.47 11.06 2.02
C LEU A 23 4.15 11.79 2.27
N SER A 24 3.02 11.17 1.93
CA SER A 24 1.71 11.70 2.27
C SER A 24 0.71 10.60 2.61
N VAL A 25 -0.30 10.99 3.40
CA VAL A 25 -1.51 10.22 3.65
C VAL A 25 -2.68 11.17 3.52
N LEU A 26 -3.62 10.86 2.64
CA LEU A 26 -4.79 11.68 2.35
C LEU A 26 -6.05 10.85 2.55
N THR A 27 -7.09 11.46 3.12
CA THR A 27 -8.40 10.82 3.30
C THR A 27 -9.52 11.76 2.86
N HIS A 28 -10.54 11.20 2.20
CA HIS A 28 -11.72 11.94 1.79
C HIS A 28 -12.93 11.00 1.74
N GLY A 29 -13.86 11.16 2.68
CA GLY A 29 -15.06 10.31 2.76
C GLY A 29 -14.69 8.83 2.94
N ALA A 30 -15.13 7.98 2.02
CA ALA A 30 -14.83 6.55 2.00
C ALA A 30 -13.58 6.19 1.16
N GLU A 31 -12.78 7.18 0.78
CA GLU A 31 -11.56 7.00 -0.01
C GLU A 31 -10.34 7.50 0.76
N GLY A 32 -9.18 6.91 0.47
CA GLY A 32 -7.91 7.36 1.01
C GLY A 32 -6.76 7.02 0.08
N SER A 33 -5.61 7.64 0.31
CA SER A 33 -4.38 7.31 -0.40
C SER A 33 -3.17 7.49 0.49
N ALA A 34 -2.11 6.76 0.16
CA ALA A 34 -0.80 6.92 0.76
C ALA A 34 0.26 6.71 -0.31
N ASP A 35 1.24 7.61 -0.39
CA ASP A 35 2.37 7.49 -1.28
C ASP A 35 3.69 7.55 -0.52
N GLY A 36 4.73 7.05 -1.16
CA GLY A 36 6.03 6.96 -0.53
C GLY A 36 7.06 6.21 -1.35
N GLN A 37 8.10 5.81 -0.65
CA GLN A 37 9.21 5.07 -1.23
C GLN A 37 9.73 4.03 -0.25
N SER A 38 10.15 2.90 -0.80
CA SER A 38 10.78 1.80 -0.08
C SER A 38 12.20 1.59 -0.56
N TYR A 39 13.07 1.15 0.34
CA TYR A 39 14.46 0.83 0.04
C TYR A 39 14.76 -0.63 0.37
N ASP A 40 15.42 -1.32 -0.54
CA ASP A 40 15.90 -2.69 -0.31
C ASP A 40 17.27 -2.70 0.40
N ALA A 41 17.85 -3.89 0.57
CA ALA A 41 19.16 -4.06 1.20
C ALA A 41 20.32 -3.38 0.43
N ASN A 42 20.14 -3.13 -0.87
CA ASN A 42 21.11 -2.50 -1.76
C ASN A 42 20.86 -0.98 -1.92
N ASN A 43 19.98 -0.39 -1.10
CA ASN A 43 19.49 0.98 -1.24
C ASN A 43 18.79 1.28 -2.58
N SER A 44 18.31 0.25 -3.29
CA SER A 44 17.47 0.45 -4.47
C SER A 44 16.12 0.99 -4.03
N VAL A 45 15.63 2.02 -4.73
CA VAL A 45 14.38 2.71 -4.39
C VAL A 45 13.23 2.21 -5.24
N THR A 46 12.12 1.84 -4.60
CA THR A 46 10.83 1.65 -5.27
C THR A 46 9.88 2.75 -4.79
N ARG A 47 9.37 3.56 -5.72
CA ARG A 47 8.33 4.56 -5.39
C ARG A 47 6.96 3.94 -5.58
N PHE A 48 6.05 4.22 -4.65
CA PHE A 48 4.72 3.66 -4.66
C PHE A 48 3.64 4.73 -4.41
N SER A 49 2.43 4.43 -4.88
CA SER A 49 1.21 5.11 -4.47
C SER A 49 0.10 4.07 -4.32
N HIS A 50 -0.57 4.08 -3.17
CA HIS A 50 -1.70 3.22 -2.86
C HIS A 50 -2.96 4.06 -2.75
N VAL A 51 -4.03 3.61 -3.42
CA VAL A 51 -5.38 4.17 -3.32
C VAL A 51 -6.27 3.13 -2.65
N LEU A 52 -6.96 3.55 -1.59
CA LEU A 52 -7.81 2.71 -0.75
C LEU A 52 -9.26 3.12 -0.87
N ARG A 53 -10.15 2.12 -0.91
CA ARG A 53 -11.60 2.31 -0.72
C ARG A 53 -12.06 1.61 0.55
N PHE A 54 -12.77 2.35 1.38
CA PHE A 54 -13.36 1.88 2.62
C PHE A 54 -14.85 1.58 2.44
N ALA A 55 -15.42 0.80 3.36
CA ALA A 55 -16.85 0.48 3.34
C ALA A 55 -17.76 1.69 3.60
N SER A 56 -17.26 2.70 4.31
CA SER A 56 -17.91 3.98 4.63
C SER A 56 -16.84 4.99 5.08
N ALA A 57 -17.25 6.22 5.45
CA ALA A 57 -16.38 7.22 6.06
C ALA A 57 -16.18 7.04 7.59
N GLY A 58 -16.72 5.97 8.18
CA GLY A 58 -16.57 5.70 9.62
C GLY A 58 -15.13 5.30 9.97
N LYS A 59 -14.66 5.69 11.17
CA LYS A 59 -13.28 5.41 11.64
C LYS A 59 -12.91 3.92 11.69
N THR A 60 -13.91 3.04 11.74
CA THR A 60 -13.75 1.58 11.81
C THR A 60 -14.13 0.88 10.50
N ALA A 61 -14.36 1.64 9.43
CA ALA A 61 -14.75 1.08 8.14
C ALA A 61 -13.66 0.15 7.60
N LYS A 62 -14.05 -1.07 7.22
CA LYS A 62 -13.13 -2.04 6.61
C LYS A 62 -12.69 -1.56 5.22
N ILE A 63 -11.47 -1.91 4.83
CA ILE A 63 -10.97 -1.73 3.46
C ILE A 63 -11.71 -2.72 2.55
N LYS A 64 -12.28 -2.21 1.45
CA LYS A 64 -12.93 -3.00 0.40
C LYS A 64 -12.01 -3.25 -0.79
N GLN A 65 -11.09 -2.33 -1.05
CA GLN A 65 -10.19 -2.41 -2.21
C GLN A 65 -8.93 -1.61 -1.94
N ILE A 66 -7.81 -2.14 -2.45
CA ILE A 66 -6.54 -1.45 -2.57
C ILE A 66 -6.15 -1.48 -4.05
N ARG A 67 -5.74 -0.34 -4.59
CA ARG A 67 -5.10 -0.24 -5.90
C ARG A 67 -3.70 0.32 -5.68
N SER A 68 -2.69 -0.40 -6.16
CA SER A 68 -1.28 -0.05 -5.96
C SER A 68 -0.62 0.30 -7.30
N TYR A 69 0.12 1.40 -7.30
CA TYR A 69 0.97 1.83 -8.40
C TYR A 69 2.42 1.79 -7.93
N PHE A 70 3.28 1.19 -8.74
CA PHE A 70 4.72 1.15 -8.51
C PHE A 70 5.42 1.80 -9.69
N VAL A 71 6.31 2.75 -9.42
CA VAL A 71 7.12 3.39 -10.45
C VAL A 71 8.40 2.58 -10.61
N LYS A 72 8.57 1.98 -11.80
CA LYS A 72 9.82 1.34 -12.20
C LYS A 72 10.59 2.29 -13.11
N GLN A 73 11.88 2.43 -12.87
CA GLN A 73 12.82 3.07 -13.80
C GLN A 73 13.34 2.03 -14.79
#